data_AF-A0A5R8NYD3-F1
#
_entry.id   AF-A0A5R8NYD3-F1
#
_cell.length_a   1.000
_cell.length_b   1.000
_cell.length_c   1.000
_cell.angle_alpha   90.00
_cell.angle_beta   90.00
_cell.angle_gamma   90.00
#
_symmetry.space_group_name_H-M   'P 1'
#
loop_
_entity.id
_entity.type
_entity.pdbx_description
1 polymer ?
#
loop_
_entity_poly.entity_id
_entity_poly.type
_entity_poly.pdbx_seq_one_letter_code
_entity_poly.pdbx_strand_id
1 'polypeptide(L)'
;MKTTALAWRKSSYSGTNGGECVEVAYTSESVLIRDTKYLRNPANDPAAQPVIALPASAWPAFLAAACAHASHAIAGAPAITRHRDGSVTLTGSAATLHYTAGEWRAFLAGVRDGEFVAV
;
A
#
# COMPACT_ATOMS: atom_id res chain seq x y z
N MET A 1 7.85 27.62 -1.98
CA MET A 1 7.23 26.67 -1.04
C MET A 1 8.06 25.39 -1.06
N LYS A 2 8.56 24.93 0.09
CA LYS A 2 9.34 23.69 0.18
C LYS A 2 8.33 22.55 0.26
N THR A 3 7.99 21.94 -0.88
CA THR A 3 7.19 20.71 -0.89
C THR A 3 8.02 19.66 -0.19
N THR A 4 7.67 19.29 1.04
CA THR A 4 8.37 18.21 1.74
C THR A 4 8.16 16.95 0.91
N ALA A 5 9.25 16.44 0.31
CA ALA A 5 9.18 15.21 -0.48
C ALA A 5 8.67 14.07 0.41
N LEU A 6 7.65 13.36 -0.05
CA LEU A 6 7.09 12.22 0.66
C LEU A 6 8.17 11.14 0.86
N ALA A 7 8.36 10.71 2.10
CA ALA A 7 9.27 9.63 2.44
C ALA A 7 8.58 8.28 2.17
N TRP A 8 8.65 7.83 0.92
CA TRP A 8 8.13 6.52 0.52
C TRP A 8 9.01 5.40 1.07
N ARG A 9 8.38 4.42 1.70
CA ARG A 9 9.05 3.26 2.26
C ARG A 9 8.33 1.98 1.87
N LYS A 10 9.12 0.91 1.81
CA LYS A 10 8.69 -0.44 1.47
C LYS A 10 8.98 -1.35 2.63
N SER A 11 8.41 -2.55 2.61
CA SER A 11 8.78 -3.56 3.60
C SER A 11 10.24 -4.02 3.38
N SER A 12 10.98 -4.34 4.44
CA SER A 12 12.32 -4.95 4.29
C SER A 12 12.28 -6.33 3.61
N TYR A 13 11.12 -6.99 3.65
CA TYR A 13 10.84 -8.24 2.94
C TYR A 13 10.68 -8.08 1.43
N SER A 14 10.73 -6.84 0.93
CA SER A 14 10.65 -6.55 -0.50
C SER A 14 12.02 -6.81 -1.16
N GLY A 15 12.25 -8.05 -1.65
CA GLY A 15 13.54 -8.56 -2.13
C GLY A 15 13.64 -8.88 -3.64
N THR A 16 14.87 -9.08 -4.11
CA THR A 16 15.43 -8.93 -5.49
C THR A 16 14.82 -9.71 -6.65
N ASN A 17 13.84 -10.58 -6.44
CA ASN A 17 13.27 -11.44 -7.49
C ASN A 17 12.04 -10.85 -8.22
N GLY A 18 12.03 -9.53 -8.45
CA GLY A 18 11.02 -8.93 -9.34
C GLY A 18 10.35 -7.64 -8.88
N GLY A 19 10.93 -6.85 -7.96
CA GLY A 19 10.54 -5.46 -7.70
C GLY A 19 9.18 -5.23 -7.02
N GLU A 20 8.63 -6.27 -6.44
CA GLU A 20 7.27 -6.44 -5.93
C GLU A 20 7.02 -5.65 -4.63
N CYS A 21 6.47 -4.43 -4.70
CA CYS A 21 6.42 -3.57 -3.52
C CYS A 21 5.15 -2.73 -3.41
N VAL A 22 4.43 -2.95 -2.31
CA VAL A 22 3.56 -1.94 -1.70
C VAL A 22 4.46 -0.83 -1.14
N GLU A 23 4.32 0.39 -1.64
CA GLU A 23 4.97 1.57 -1.08
C GLU A 23 4.01 2.35 -0.22
N VAL A 24 4.48 2.78 0.94
CA VAL A 24 3.71 3.57 1.90
C VAL A 24 4.44 4.87 2.21
N ALA A 25 3.73 5.99 2.25
CA ALA A 25 4.22 7.27 2.78
C ALA A 25 3.23 7.82 3.81
N TYR A 26 3.75 8.62 4.74
CA TYR A 26 2.99 9.19 5.84
C TYR A 26 2.96 10.71 5.71
N THR A 27 1.79 11.29 5.93
CA THR A 27 1.60 12.74 6.14
C THR A 27 0.99 12.95 7.52
N SER A 28 0.78 14.21 7.91
CA SER A 28 0.10 14.53 9.18
C SER A 28 -1.36 14.04 9.23
N GLU A 29 -2.00 13.87 8.06
CA GLU A 29 -3.44 13.57 7.98
C GLU A 29 -3.73 12.22 7.34
N SER A 30 -2.81 11.70 6.53
CA SER A 30 -3.06 10.54 5.68
C SER A 30 -1.88 9.60 5.63
N VAL A 31 -2.20 8.34 5.38
CA VAL A 31 -1.26 7.37 4.82
C VAL A 31 -1.53 7.29 3.31
N LEU A 32 -0.46 7.15 2.54
CA LEU A 32 -0.51 7.05 1.09
C LEU A 32 0.04 5.69 0.69
N ILE A 33 -0.65 5.00 -0.20
CA ILE A 33 -0.25 3.70 -0.75
C ILE A 33 -0.11 3.84 -2.26
N ARG A 34 1.00 3.35 -2.81
CA ARG A 34 1.19 3.25 -4.26
C ARG A 34 1.85 1.93 -4.62
N ASP A 35 1.89 1.65 -5.92
CA ASP A 35 2.58 0.48 -6.46
C ASP A 35 3.84 0.90 -7.20
N THR A 36 5.01 0.48 -6.71
CA THR A 36 6.30 0.77 -7.35
C THR A 36 6.35 0.31 -8.80
N LYS A 37 5.61 -0.75 -9.17
CA LYS A 37 5.68 -1.32 -10.51
C LYS A 37 5.09 -0.44 -11.60
N TYR A 38 4.28 0.54 -11.23
CA TYR A 38 3.77 1.53 -12.18
C TYR A 38 4.92 2.20 -12.95
N LEU A 39 6.04 2.49 -12.29
CA LEU A 39 7.20 3.14 -12.92
C LEU A 39 8.10 2.18 -13.72
N ARG A 40 7.80 0.88 -13.74
CA ARG A 40 8.58 -0.09 -14.55
C ARG A 40 8.27 0.00 -16.03
N ASN A 41 7.07 0.46 -16.39
CA ASN A 41 6.74 0.78 -17.76
C ASN A 41 7.27 2.19 -18.05
N PRO A 42 8.31 2.36 -18.90
CA PRO A 42 8.87 3.68 -19.19
C PRO A 42 7.89 4.61 -19.93
N ALA A 43 6.80 4.06 -20.49
CA ALA A 43 5.75 4.85 -21.12
C ALA A 43 4.78 5.49 -20.10
N ASN A 44 4.82 5.09 -18.83
CA ASN A 44 3.97 5.66 -17.81
C ASN A 44 4.53 7.02 -17.34
N ASP A 45 3.65 8.02 -17.19
CA ASP A 45 4.01 9.32 -16.62
C ASP A 45 4.17 9.19 -15.09
N PRO A 46 5.35 9.46 -14.51
CA PRO A 46 5.56 9.41 -13.07
C PRO A 46 4.59 10.30 -12.27
N ALA A 47 4.14 11.42 -12.84
CA ALA A 47 3.18 12.31 -12.19
C ALA A 47 1.77 11.73 -12.14
N ALA A 48 1.45 10.74 -12.99
CA ALA A 48 0.18 10.06 -13.06
C ALA A 48 0.14 8.74 -12.26
N GLN A 49 1.18 8.43 -11.48
CA GLN A 49 1.21 7.22 -10.66
C GLN A 49 0.00 7.16 -9.71
N PRO A 50 -0.83 6.10 -9.77
CA PRO A 50 -1.99 5.98 -8.90
C PRO A 50 -1.56 5.89 -7.43
N VAL A 51 -2.18 6.72 -6.60
CA VAL A 51 -1.99 6.74 -5.15
C VAL A 51 -3.35 6.60 -4.47
N ILE A 52 -3.45 5.65 -3.56
CA ILE A 52 -4.57 5.56 -2.63
C ILE A 52 -4.20 6.35 -1.37
N ALA A 53 -5.08 7.24 -0.94
CA ALA A 53 -4.97 7.93 0.34
C ALA A 53 -6.02 7.37 1.32
N LEU A 54 -5.63 7.22 2.58
CA LEU A 54 -6.56 6.94 3.68
C LEU A 54 -6.20 7.76 4.92
N PRO A 55 -7.16 8.11 5.80
CA PRO A 55 -6.86 8.83 7.03
C PRO A 55 -5.82 8.11 7.88
N ALA A 56 -4.88 8.86 8.46
CA ALA A 56 -3.86 8.29 9.35
C ALA A 56 -4.49 7.56 10.55
N SER A 57 -5.65 8.04 11.04
CA SER A 57 -6.43 7.40 12.10
C SER A 57 -7.02 6.03 11.71
N ALA A 58 -7.26 5.79 10.41
CA ALA A 58 -7.77 4.51 9.91
C ALA A 58 -6.65 3.47 9.67
N TRP A 59 -5.38 3.90 9.68
CA TRP A 59 -4.24 3.05 9.32
C TRP A 59 -4.08 1.81 10.23
N PRO A 60 -4.17 1.90 11.57
CA PRO A 60 -4.04 0.71 12.42
C PRO A 60 -5.13 -0.34 12.14
N ALA A 61 -6.37 0.12 11.91
CA ALA A 61 -7.47 -0.77 11.56
C ALA A 61 -7.26 -1.42 10.19
N PHE A 62 -6.74 -0.66 9.21
CA PHE A 62 -6.39 -1.18 7.89
C PHE A 62 -5.32 -2.28 7.99
N LEU A 63 -4.26 -2.06 8.77
CA LEU A 63 -3.22 -3.06 9.03
C LEU A 63 -3.77 -4.32 9.70
N ALA A 64 -4.65 -4.16 10.69
CA ALA A 64 -5.31 -5.29 11.33
C ALA A 64 -6.17 -6.10 10.34
N ALA A 65 -6.95 -5.44 9.49
CA ALA A 65 -7.76 -6.10 8.46
C ALA A 65 -6.89 -6.81 7.40
N ALA A 66 -5.74 -6.20 7.04
CA ALA A 66 -4.75 -6.81 6.16
C ALA A 66 -4.20 -8.13 6.74
N CYS A 67 -4.00 -8.21 8.07
CA CYS A 67 -3.53 -9.43 8.75
C CYS A 67 -4.63 -10.46 9.03
N ALA A 68 -5.82 -10.03 9.42
CA ALA A 68 -6.89 -10.89 9.95
C ALA A 68 -7.71 -11.64 8.88
N HIS A 69 -7.41 -11.46 7.59
CA HIS A 69 -8.25 -11.95 6.49
C HIS A 69 -9.72 -11.45 6.55
N ALA A 70 -9.98 -10.37 7.29
CA ALA A 70 -11.32 -9.84 7.47
C ALA A 70 -11.69 -8.85 6.35
N SER A 71 -12.88 -9.00 5.77
CA SER A 71 -13.46 -8.09 4.78
C SER A 71 -14.41 -7.09 5.45
N HIS A 72 -13.92 -6.30 6.41
CA HIS A 72 -14.73 -5.23 6.98
C HIS A 72 -14.39 -3.90 6.30
N ALA A 73 -15.43 -3.16 5.92
CA ALA A 73 -15.29 -1.80 5.43
C ALA A 73 -14.80 -0.90 6.56
N ILE A 74 -13.67 -0.24 6.36
CA ILE A 74 -13.12 0.76 7.27
C ILE A 74 -13.39 2.12 6.63
N ALA A 75 -14.08 3.01 7.34
CA ALA A 75 -14.47 4.30 6.80
C ALA A 75 -13.22 5.10 6.34
N GLY A 76 -13.23 5.55 5.08
CA GLY A 76 -12.12 6.29 4.48
C GLY A 76 -10.89 5.45 4.11
N ALA A 77 -10.86 4.15 4.39
CA ALA A 77 -9.81 3.25 3.96
C ALA A 77 -10.19 2.52 2.66
N PRO A 78 -9.20 2.08 1.85
CA PRO A 78 -9.48 1.29 0.67
C PRO A 78 -10.06 -0.08 1.05
N ALA A 79 -10.95 -0.60 0.20
CA ALA A 79 -11.42 -1.96 0.30
C ALA A 79 -10.30 -2.93 -0.07
N ILE A 80 -10.13 -4.00 0.72
CA ILE A 80 -9.18 -5.09 0.45
C ILE A 80 -9.95 -6.27 -0.18
N THR A 81 -9.87 -6.39 -1.50
CA THR A 81 -10.44 -7.55 -2.22
C THR A 81 -9.35 -8.60 -2.41
N ARG A 82 -9.59 -9.81 -1.93
CA ARG A 82 -8.65 -10.94 -2.08
C ARG A 82 -9.17 -11.91 -3.12
N HIS A 83 -8.30 -12.34 -4.01
CA HIS A 83 -8.62 -13.26 -5.09
C HIS A 83 -8.18 -14.69 -4.75
N ARG A 84 -8.70 -15.68 -5.48
CA ARG A 84 -8.43 -17.11 -5.21
C ARG A 84 -6.96 -17.49 -5.42
N ASP A 85 -6.26 -16.78 -6.30
CA ASP A 85 -4.83 -16.94 -6.57
C ASP A 85 -3.94 -16.29 -5.50
N GLY A 86 -4.54 -15.67 -4.48
CA GLY A 86 -3.84 -14.95 -3.42
C GLY A 86 -3.44 -13.52 -3.77
N SER A 87 -3.73 -13.05 -5.00
CA SER A 87 -3.58 -11.63 -5.34
C SER A 87 -4.59 -10.77 -4.59
N VAL A 88 -4.28 -9.48 -4.47
CA VAL A 88 -5.09 -8.50 -3.75
C VAL A 88 -5.34 -7.29 -4.61
N THR A 89 -6.57 -6.80 -4.61
CA THR A 89 -6.94 -5.50 -5.14
C THR A 89 -7.29 -4.55 -4.00
N LEU A 90 -6.59 -3.43 -3.93
CA LEU A 90 -6.98 -2.31 -3.08
C LEU A 90 -7.79 -1.32 -3.92
N THR A 91 -9.01 -1.02 -3.47
CA THR A 91 -9.87 -0.03 -4.13
C THR A 91 -10.06 1.16 -3.20
N GLY A 92 -9.39 2.26 -3.51
CA GLY A 92 -9.58 3.56 -2.86
C GLY A 92 -10.59 4.43 -3.61
N SER A 93 -10.80 5.65 -3.12
CA SER A 93 -11.71 6.62 -3.76
C SER A 93 -11.20 7.14 -5.11
N ALA A 94 -9.89 7.26 -5.28
CA ALA A 94 -9.25 7.87 -6.46
C ALA A 94 -8.47 6.87 -7.32
N ALA A 95 -8.16 5.67 -6.81
CA ALA A 95 -7.30 4.72 -7.48
C ALA A 95 -7.62 3.28 -7.09
N THR A 96 -7.32 2.34 -8.00
CA THR A 96 -7.29 0.91 -7.72
C THR A 96 -5.88 0.38 -7.95
N LEU A 97 -5.36 -0.36 -6.97
CA LEU A 97 -4.03 -0.96 -7.01
C LEU A 97 -4.18 -2.49 -6.97
N HIS A 98 -3.39 -3.18 -7.77
CA HIS A 98 -3.40 -4.64 -7.86
C HIS A 98 -2.07 -5.17 -7.40
N TYR A 99 -2.06 -6.11 -6.45
CA TYR A 99 -0.85 -6.72 -5.93
C TYR A 99 -0.87 -8.23 -6.15
N THR A 100 0.26 -8.81 -6.57
CA THR A 100 0.42 -10.26 -6.62
C THR A 100 0.37 -10.87 -5.22
N ALA A 101 0.20 -12.19 -5.14
CA ALA A 101 0.31 -12.90 -3.87
C ALA A 101 1.70 -12.71 -3.21
N GLY A 102 2.77 -12.56 -4.01
CA GLY A 102 4.13 -12.29 -3.54
C GLY A 102 4.24 -10.90 -2.92
N GLU A 103 3.81 -9.88 -3.66
CA GLU A 103 3.75 -8.47 -3.22
C GLU A 103 3.02 -8.33 -1.90
N TRP A 104 1.82 -8.93 -1.81
CA TRP A 104 1.00 -8.81 -0.61
C TRP A 104 1.60 -9.57 0.59
N ARG A 105 2.20 -10.74 0.39
CA ARG A 105 2.87 -11.48 1.47
C ARG A 105 4.06 -10.70 2.05
N ALA A 106 4.87 -10.07 1.20
CA ALA A 106 5.98 -9.23 1.64
C ALA A 106 5.47 -8.04 2.48
N PHE A 107 4.42 -7.37 2.01
CA PHE A 107 3.75 -6.32 2.78
C PHE A 107 3.28 -6.82 4.15
N LEU A 108 2.56 -7.94 4.21
CA LEU A 108 2.06 -8.50 5.47
C LEU A 108 3.19 -8.93 6.42
N ALA A 109 4.34 -9.38 5.92
CA ALA A 109 5.49 -9.67 6.75
C ALA A 109 6.00 -8.40 7.43
N GLY A 110 6.19 -7.32 6.67
CA GLY A 110 6.55 -6.02 7.26
C GLY A 110 5.52 -5.46 8.24
N VAL A 111 4.22 -5.66 7.98
CA VAL A 111 3.16 -5.26 8.92
C VAL A 111 3.28 -6.00 10.24
N ARG A 112 3.54 -7.31 10.21
CA ARG A 112 3.68 -8.15 11.41
C ARG A 112 4.92 -7.81 12.23
N ASP A 113 5.99 -7.37 11.57
CA ASP A 113 7.21 -6.91 12.21
C ASP A 113 7.14 -5.43 12.66
N GLY A 114 5.98 -4.79 12.48
CA GLY A 114 5.76 -3.42 12.91
C GLY A 114 6.43 -2.37 12.04
N GLU A 115 6.92 -2.70 10.84
CA GLU A 115 7.59 -1.74 9.96
C GLU A 115 6.66 -0.58 9.59
N PHE A 116 5.35 -0.82 9.56
CA PHE A 116 4.33 0.14 9.14
C PHE A 116 3.56 0.81 10.28
N VAL A 117 3.89 0.57 11.54
CA VAL A 117 3.30 1.40 12.60
C VAL A 117 3.86 2.82 12.45
N ALA A 118 2.97 3.82 12.39
CA ALA A 118 3.41 5.21 12.33
C ALA A 118 4.15 5.51 13.64
N VAL A 119 5.40 5.97 13.55
CA VAL A 119 6.16 6.49 14.69
C VAL A 119 5.63 7.86 15.12
#